data_AF-A0AA37HMR7-F1
#
_entry.id   AF-A0AA37HMR7-F1
#
_cell.length_a   1.000
_cell.length_b   1.000
_cell.length_c   1.000
_cell.angle_alpha   90.00
_cell.angle_beta   90.00
_cell.angle_gamma   90.00
#
_symmetry.space_group_name_H-M   'P 1'
#
loop_
_entity.id
_entity.type
_entity.pdbx_description
1 polymer ?
#
loop_
_entity_poly.entity_id
_entity_poly.type
_entity_poly.pdbx_seq_one_letter_code
_entity_poly.pdbx_strand_id
1 'polypeptide(L)'
;MIDQRTLDEVADLLVENGVRVTYDHLRVAFAERSASAGGGGASHSDRDIQDPFAAWKRRRRYRPHLAALDLDERTERALGRFLALARSAGPSGTAFPDDEPATRAQVDRMTGRIEDVLASLAAENAALRSQVDRLITVMAAISAPAPTDERPKGRKAGIVASTSLHFWDRLMRAFADEIRKRGPLTAADLHATVTPDTHDFARRNFERITPGVVTEKLTTRNTHNKYIRPTDDGRYELIRRSPKRRVAADLRQDPPGKGSSRTLPPTAT
;
A
#
# COMPACT_ATOMS: atom_id res chain seq x y z
N MET A 1 26.50 -17.96 -34.78
CA MET A 1 26.91 -18.77 -33.61
C MET A 1 27.42 -17.85 -32.51
N ILE A 2 26.74 -17.86 -31.37
CA ILE A 2 27.06 -17.02 -30.21
C ILE A 2 28.20 -17.68 -29.41
N ASP A 3 29.18 -16.89 -28.99
CA ASP A 3 30.23 -17.38 -28.09
C ASP A 3 29.66 -17.70 -26.69
N GLN A 4 30.08 -18.82 -26.12
CA GLN A 4 29.56 -19.30 -24.83
C GLN A 4 29.79 -18.28 -23.71
N ARG A 5 30.93 -17.58 -23.71
CA ARG A 5 31.26 -16.59 -22.68
C ARG A 5 30.31 -15.41 -22.76
N THR A 6 30.01 -14.93 -23.96
CA THR A 6 29.05 -13.84 -24.17
C THR A 6 27.66 -14.22 -23.69
N LEU A 7 27.23 -15.46 -23.94
CA LEU A 7 25.95 -15.94 -23.44
C LEU A 7 25.93 -16.07 -21.92
N ASP A 8 27.03 -16.53 -21.32
CA ASP A 8 27.14 -16.62 -19.86
C ASP A 8 27.02 -15.24 -19.21
N GLU A 9 27.73 -14.23 -19.72
CA GLU A 9 27.66 -12.86 -19.22
C GLU A 9 26.23 -12.28 -19.32
N VAL A 10 25.55 -12.47 -20.45
CA VAL A 10 24.19 -11.96 -20.65
C VAL A 10 23.18 -12.69 -19.75
N ALA A 11 23.29 -14.02 -19.65
CA ALA A 11 22.39 -14.82 -18.84
C ALA A 11 22.59 -14.56 -17.34
N ASP A 12 23.82 -14.41 -16.88
CA ASP A 12 24.13 -14.07 -15.48
C ASP A 12 23.61 -12.67 -15.13
N LEU A 13 23.76 -11.68 -16.03
CA LEU A 13 23.23 -10.33 -15.84
C LEU A 13 21.69 -10.31 -15.78
N LEU A 14 21.01 -11.14 -16.56
CA LEU A 14 19.55 -11.30 -16.45
C LEU A 14 19.16 -11.86 -15.08
N VAL A 15 19.89 -12.85 -14.56
CA VAL A 15 19.66 -13.41 -13.21
C VAL A 15 19.91 -12.37 -12.13
N GLU A 16 20.99 -11.60 -12.21
CA GLU A 16 21.32 -10.52 -11.25
C GLU A 16 20.23 -9.45 -11.19
N ASN A 17 19.55 -9.19 -12.31
CA ASN A 17 18.43 -8.25 -12.39
C ASN A 17 17.07 -8.87 -12.01
N GLY A 18 17.05 -10.10 -11.49
CA GLY A 18 15.82 -10.81 -11.13
C GLY A 18 14.96 -11.21 -12.35
N VAL A 19 15.52 -11.16 -13.56
CA VAL A 19 14.82 -11.51 -14.79
C VAL A 19 15.01 -13.00 -15.06
N ARG A 20 13.89 -13.72 -15.25
CA ARG A 20 13.92 -15.12 -15.67
C ARG A 20 14.62 -15.25 -17.01
N VAL A 21 15.73 -15.98 -17.07
CA VAL A 21 16.40 -16.28 -18.34
C VAL A 21 15.54 -17.21 -19.19
N THR A 22 15.05 -16.70 -20.32
CA THR A 22 14.32 -17.41 -21.39
C THR A 22 14.96 -17.08 -22.75
N TYR A 23 14.58 -17.80 -23.80
CA TYR A 23 15.06 -17.50 -25.16
C TYR A 23 14.72 -16.08 -25.59
N ASP A 24 13.49 -15.62 -25.31
CA ASP A 24 13.05 -14.26 -25.65
C ASP A 24 13.87 -13.19 -24.91
N HIS A 25 14.11 -13.36 -23.61
CA HIS A 25 14.91 -12.40 -22.85
C HIS A 25 16.37 -12.38 -23.30
N LEU A 26 16.94 -13.54 -23.65
CA LEU A 26 18.28 -13.60 -24.24
C LEU A 26 18.32 -12.85 -25.58
N ARG A 27 17.32 -13.03 -26.45
CA ARG A 27 17.25 -12.34 -27.74
C ARG A 27 17.13 -10.82 -27.59
N VAL A 28 16.28 -10.36 -26.68
CA VAL A 28 16.14 -8.94 -26.36
C VAL A 28 17.47 -8.39 -25.84
N ALA A 29 18.08 -9.07 -24.86
CA ALA A 29 19.35 -8.62 -24.28
C ALA A 29 20.51 -8.60 -25.30
N PHE A 30 20.57 -9.57 -26.22
CA PHE A 30 21.54 -9.54 -27.32
C PHE A 30 21.27 -8.42 -28.33
N ALA A 31 20.00 -8.14 -28.64
CA ALA A 31 19.62 -7.03 -29.52
C ALA A 31 19.98 -5.67 -28.90
N GLU A 32 19.72 -5.47 -27.61
CA GLU A 32 20.08 -4.27 -26.86
C GLU A 32 21.60 -4.08 -26.78
N ARG A 33 22.36 -5.15 -26.52
CA ARG A 33 23.82 -5.12 -26.49
C ARG A 33 24.42 -4.80 -27.86
N SER A 34 23.83 -5.33 -28.93
CA SER A 34 24.26 -5.05 -30.31
C SER A 34 23.96 -3.61 -30.73
N ALA A 35 22.77 -3.10 -30.40
CA ALA A 35 22.38 -1.71 -30.62
C ALA A 35 23.32 -0.74 -29.87
N SER A 36 23.67 -1.07 -28.63
CA SER A 36 24.60 -0.27 -27.81
C SER A 36 26.03 -0.27 -28.36
N ALA A 37 26.42 -1.32 -29.10
CA ALA A 37 27.73 -1.44 -29.74
C ALA A 37 27.79 -0.79 -31.14
N GLY A 38 26.75 -0.09 -31.58
CA GLY A 38 26.68 0.52 -32.92
C GLY A 38 26.49 -0.48 -34.06
N GLY A 39 26.23 -1.75 -33.75
CA GLY A 39 25.89 -2.78 -34.73
C GLY A 39 24.38 -2.78 -34.98
N GLY A 40 23.96 -2.80 -36.25
CA GLY A 40 22.56 -2.97 -36.62
C GLY A 40 22.01 -4.24 -35.96
N GLY A 41 20.90 -4.11 -35.22
CA GLY A 41 20.37 -5.10 -34.26
C GLY A 41 20.19 -6.51 -34.81
N ALA A 42 21.28 -7.26 -34.90
CA ALA A 42 21.30 -8.63 -35.37
C ALA A 42 20.60 -9.50 -34.31
N SER A 43 19.37 -9.90 -34.60
CA SER A 43 18.65 -10.86 -33.77
C SER A 43 19.28 -12.23 -34.00
N HIS A 44 19.88 -12.80 -32.96
CA HIS A 44 20.34 -14.18 -33.02
C HIS A 44 19.15 -15.13 -33.16
N SER A 45 19.29 -16.13 -34.02
CA SER A 45 18.26 -17.15 -34.20
C SER A 45 18.17 -18.02 -32.95
N ASP A 46 16.99 -18.58 -32.67
CA ASP A 46 16.80 -19.50 -31.54
C ASP A 46 17.76 -20.70 -31.62
N ARG A 47 18.11 -21.12 -32.85
CA ARG A 47 19.07 -22.18 -33.14
C ARG A 47 20.50 -21.84 -32.69
N ASP A 48 20.90 -20.57 -32.76
CA ASP A 48 22.22 -20.11 -32.27
C ASP A 48 22.30 -20.07 -30.75
N ILE A 49 21.15 -19.95 -30.06
CA ILE A 49 21.06 -19.78 -28.60
C ILE A 49 20.88 -21.13 -27.89
N GLN A 50 20.24 -22.10 -28.53
CA GLN A 50 19.81 -23.36 -27.93
C GLN A 50 20.93 -24.13 -27.21
N ASP A 51 22.01 -24.46 -27.92
CA ASP A 51 23.09 -25.28 -27.35
C ASP A 51 23.88 -24.54 -26.26
N PRO A 52 24.32 -23.28 -26.47
CA PRO A 52 25.01 -22.55 -25.42
C PRO A 52 24.15 -22.31 -24.18
N PHE A 53 22.84 -22.07 -24.36
CA PHE A 53 21.92 -21.88 -23.24
C PHE A 53 21.70 -23.18 -22.46
N ALA A 54 21.58 -24.32 -23.13
CA ALA A 54 21.50 -25.63 -22.46
C ALA A 54 22.79 -25.93 -21.68
N ALA A 55 23.96 -25.55 -22.20
CA ALA A 55 25.23 -25.68 -21.48
C ALA A 55 25.28 -24.77 -20.25
N TRP A 56 24.86 -23.50 -20.38
CA TRP A 56 24.78 -22.55 -19.25
C TRP A 56 23.85 -23.06 -18.14
N LYS A 57 22.63 -23.52 -18.48
CA LYS A 57 21.68 -24.07 -17.50
C LYS A 57 22.28 -25.22 -16.69
N ARG A 58 23.01 -26.13 -17.35
CA ARG A 58 23.67 -27.26 -16.70
C ARG A 58 24.77 -26.80 -15.74
N ARG A 59 25.65 -25.88 -16.18
CA ARG A 59 26.76 -25.37 -15.35
C ARG A 59 26.27 -24.60 -14.13
N ARG A 60 25.29 -23.71 -14.31
CA ARG A 60 24.70 -22.90 -13.23
C ARG A 60 23.64 -23.64 -12.41
N ARG A 61 23.33 -24.90 -12.75
CA ARG A 61 22.21 -25.68 -12.19
C ARG A 61 20.90 -24.88 -12.19
N TYR A 62 20.73 -24.03 -13.20
CA TYR A 62 19.64 -23.05 -13.26
C TYR A 62 18.29 -23.77 -13.36
N ARG A 63 17.42 -23.47 -12.40
CA ARG A 63 16.02 -23.92 -12.39
C ARG A 63 15.14 -22.69 -12.57
N PRO A 64 14.46 -22.53 -13.73
CA PRO A 64 13.68 -21.32 -14.04
C PRO A 64 12.63 -20.96 -12.98
N HIS A 65 12.09 -21.98 -12.30
CA HIS A 65 11.07 -21.81 -11.25
C HIS A 65 11.65 -21.39 -9.90
N LEU A 66 12.95 -21.59 -9.66
CA LEU A 66 13.63 -21.10 -8.46
C LEU A 66 14.14 -19.68 -8.66
N ALA A 67 14.62 -19.35 -9.86
CA ALA A 67 15.05 -18.00 -10.20
C ALA A 67 13.90 -16.97 -10.16
N ALA A 68 12.67 -17.39 -10.44
CA ALA A 68 11.49 -16.54 -10.35
C ALA A 68 11.04 -16.24 -8.90
N LEU A 69 11.59 -16.94 -7.90
CA LEU A 69 11.18 -16.81 -6.50
C LEU A 69 12.01 -15.78 -5.72
N ASP A 70 13.02 -15.15 -6.35
CA ASP A 70 13.92 -14.14 -5.74
C ASP A 70 14.32 -14.51 -4.31
N LEU A 71 14.75 -15.77 -4.14
CA LEU A 71 15.04 -16.32 -2.83
C LEU A 71 16.40 -15.78 -2.38
N ASP A 72 16.45 -15.24 -1.17
CA ASP A 72 17.71 -14.83 -0.58
C ASP A 72 18.66 -16.03 -0.44
N GLU A 73 19.96 -15.75 -0.47
CA GLU A 73 21.02 -16.76 -0.52
C GLU A 73 20.96 -17.77 0.65
N ARG A 74 20.42 -17.36 1.81
CA ARG A 74 20.23 -18.24 2.96
C ARG A 74 19.13 -19.27 2.68
N THR A 75 18.04 -18.85 2.05
CA THR A 75 16.91 -19.70 1.69
C THR A 75 17.27 -20.65 0.55
N GLU A 76 18.02 -20.18 -0.45
CA GLU A 76 18.57 -21.04 -1.50
C GLU A 76 19.52 -22.11 -0.93
N ARG A 77 20.44 -21.73 -0.03
CA ARG A 77 21.32 -22.68 0.68
C ARG A 77 20.54 -23.63 1.59
N ALA A 78 19.42 -23.22 2.16
CA ALA A 78 18.57 -24.08 2.99
C ALA A 78 17.86 -25.13 2.13
N LEU A 79 17.26 -24.73 1.01
CA LEU A 79 16.63 -25.64 0.06
C LEU A 79 17.64 -26.57 -0.60
N GLY A 80 18.81 -26.06 -0.97
CA GLY A 80 19.91 -26.86 -1.50
C GLY A 80 20.37 -27.93 -0.51
N ARG A 81 20.54 -27.57 0.77
CA ARG A 81 20.88 -28.52 1.85
C ARG A 81 19.76 -29.52 2.11
N PHE A 82 18.51 -29.08 2.13
CA PHE A 82 17.36 -29.97 2.30
C PHE A 82 17.26 -30.99 1.15
N LEU A 83 17.41 -30.56 -0.10
CA LEU A 83 17.38 -31.45 -1.26
C LEU A 83 18.59 -32.38 -1.31
N ALA A 84 19.77 -31.91 -0.87
CA ALA A 84 20.95 -32.75 -0.72
C ALA A 84 20.73 -33.81 0.38
N LEU A 85 20.16 -33.42 1.53
CA LEU A 85 19.78 -34.33 2.61
C LEU A 85 18.75 -35.35 2.14
N ALA A 86 17.68 -34.92 1.46
CA ALA A 86 16.65 -35.78 0.92
C ALA A 86 17.16 -36.78 -0.13
N ARG A 87 18.22 -36.42 -0.86
CA ARG A 87 18.90 -37.36 -1.79
C ARG A 87 19.95 -38.24 -1.13
N SER A 88 20.62 -37.74 -0.09
CA SER A 88 21.65 -38.48 0.67
C SER A 88 21.05 -39.43 1.71
N ALA A 89 19.81 -39.16 2.14
CA ALA A 89 18.93 -40.11 2.78
C ALA A 89 18.47 -41.12 1.71
N GLY A 90 19.41 -41.93 1.23
CA GLY A 90 19.08 -43.21 0.61
C GLY A 90 18.18 -44.02 1.56
N PRO A 91 17.39 -44.97 1.04
CA PRO A 91 16.29 -45.59 1.76
C PRO A 91 16.77 -46.13 3.10
N SER A 92 16.39 -45.42 4.17
CA SER A 92 16.76 -45.77 5.53
C SER A 92 16.06 -47.07 5.91
N GLY A 93 16.72 -48.20 5.67
CA GLY A 93 16.81 -49.35 6.58
C GLY A 93 15.52 -49.98 7.13
N THR A 94 14.35 -49.70 6.59
CA THR A 94 13.15 -50.51 6.81
C THR A 94 13.05 -51.45 5.62
N ALA A 95 13.29 -52.74 5.87
CA ALA A 95 12.97 -53.80 4.92
C ALA A 95 11.47 -53.72 4.60
N PHE A 96 11.12 -52.94 3.58
CA PHE A 96 9.85 -53.07 2.91
C PHE A 96 9.96 -54.27 1.98
N PRO A 97 8.98 -55.19 1.99
CA PRO A 97 8.95 -56.28 1.04
C PRO A 97 9.00 -55.71 -0.38
N ASP A 98 9.67 -56.45 -1.25
CA ASP A 98 10.13 -56.14 -2.60
C ASP A 98 8.99 -55.69 -3.54
N ASP A 99 8.50 -54.47 -3.35
CA ASP A 99 7.47 -53.79 -4.14
C ASP A 99 8.03 -52.45 -4.69
N GLU A 100 9.32 -52.44 -5.07
CA GLU A 100 10.02 -51.32 -5.71
C GLU A 100 9.25 -50.68 -6.91
N PRO A 101 8.55 -51.44 -7.79
CA PRO A 101 7.75 -50.81 -8.85
C PRO A 101 6.50 -50.11 -8.31
N ALA A 102 5.91 -50.58 -7.20
CA ALA A 102 4.72 -49.99 -6.62
C ALA A 102 5.03 -48.65 -5.92
N THR A 103 6.18 -48.57 -5.23
CA THR A 103 6.66 -47.32 -4.61
C THR A 103 7.08 -46.30 -5.67
N ARG A 104 7.80 -46.73 -6.73
CA ARG A 104 8.19 -45.84 -7.84
C ARG A 104 6.96 -45.30 -8.58
N ALA A 105 5.98 -46.16 -8.89
CA ALA A 105 4.71 -45.74 -9.50
C ALA A 105 3.85 -44.84 -8.59
N GLN A 106 3.98 -44.97 -7.26
CA GLN A 106 3.32 -44.07 -6.32
C GLN A 106 3.99 -42.69 -6.28
N VAL A 107 5.32 -42.65 -6.29
CA VAL A 107 6.11 -41.40 -6.37
C VAL A 107 5.86 -40.70 -7.70
N ASP A 108 5.81 -41.43 -8.81
CA ASP A 108 5.51 -40.85 -10.13
C ASP A 108 4.09 -40.26 -10.19
N ARG A 109 3.11 -40.93 -9.59
CA ARG A 109 1.74 -40.40 -9.46
C ARG A 109 1.66 -39.16 -8.58
N MET A 110 2.40 -39.12 -7.48
CA MET A 110 2.48 -37.94 -6.61
C MET A 110 3.20 -36.79 -7.31
N THR A 111 4.26 -37.09 -8.04
CA THR A 111 5.03 -36.11 -8.81
C THR A 111 4.17 -35.51 -9.92
N GLY A 112 3.45 -36.34 -10.68
CA GLY A 112 2.48 -35.86 -11.68
C GLY A 112 1.39 -34.96 -11.08
N ARG A 113 0.82 -35.34 -9.92
CA ARG A 113 -0.14 -34.46 -9.21
C ARG A 113 0.46 -33.13 -8.77
N ILE A 114 1.70 -33.14 -8.28
CA ILE A 114 2.39 -31.91 -7.89
C ILE A 114 2.66 -31.05 -9.12
N GLU A 115 3.07 -31.65 -10.24
CA GLU A 115 3.28 -30.97 -11.50
C GLU A 115 1.99 -30.35 -12.05
N ASP A 116 0.87 -31.07 -11.97
CA ASP A 116 -0.46 -30.57 -12.37
C ASP A 116 -0.90 -29.37 -11.50
N VAL A 117 -0.71 -29.47 -10.17
CA VAL A 117 -1.03 -28.38 -9.23
C VAL A 117 -0.13 -27.18 -9.49
N LEU A 118 1.16 -27.39 -9.74
CA LEU A 118 2.09 -26.30 -10.06
C LEU A 118 1.76 -25.64 -11.40
N ALA A 119 1.34 -26.41 -12.40
CA ALA A 119 0.89 -25.88 -13.69
C ALA A 119 -0.39 -25.05 -13.52
N SER A 120 -1.36 -25.52 -12.73
CA SER A 120 -2.58 -24.78 -12.40
C SER A 120 -2.27 -23.46 -11.69
N LEU A 121 -1.41 -23.51 -10.65
CA LEU A 121 -1.00 -22.33 -9.90
C LEU A 121 -0.24 -21.33 -10.78
N ALA A 122 0.61 -21.80 -11.71
CA ALA A 122 1.30 -20.93 -12.64
C ALA A 122 0.33 -20.22 -13.61
N ALA A 123 -0.68 -20.94 -14.10
CA ALA A 123 -1.73 -20.38 -14.96
C ALA A 123 -2.59 -19.34 -14.20
N GLU A 124 -2.97 -19.65 -12.96
CA GLU A 124 -3.69 -18.71 -12.09
C GLU A 124 -2.85 -17.47 -11.77
N ASN A 125 -1.56 -17.63 -11.49
CA ASN A 125 -0.66 -16.50 -11.22
C ASN A 125 -0.52 -15.61 -12.46
N ALA A 126 -0.40 -16.19 -13.66
CA ALA A 126 -0.38 -15.44 -14.91
C ALA A 126 -1.71 -14.69 -15.16
N ALA A 127 -2.85 -15.33 -14.87
CA ALA A 127 -4.16 -14.68 -14.97
C ALA A 127 -4.32 -13.52 -13.99
N LEU A 128 -3.89 -13.71 -12.73
CA LEU A 128 -3.89 -12.66 -11.71
C LEU A 128 -2.97 -11.50 -12.08
N ARG A 129 -1.77 -11.77 -12.59
CA ARG A 129 -0.87 -10.72 -13.10
C ARG A 129 -1.51 -9.94 -14.25
N SER A 130 -2.14 -10.62 -15.20
CA SER A 130 -2.88 -9.94 -16.27
C SER A 130 -4.04 -9.08 -15.75
N GLN A 131 -4.76 -9.54 -14.72
CA GLN A 131 -5.79 -8.74 -14.07
C GLN A 131 -5.20 -7.51 -13.36
N VAL A 132 -4.08 -7.68 -12.66
CA VAL A 132 -3.34 -6.57 -12.03
C VAL A 132 -2.87 -5.57 -13.08
N ASP A 133 -2.31 -6.01 -14.21
CA ASP A 133 -1.88 -5.13 -15.30
C ASP A 133 -3.05 -4.36 -15.92
N ARG A 134 -4.21 -5.01 -16.09
CA ARG A 134 -5.45 -4.34 -16.52
C ARG A 134 -5.92 -3.31 -15.50
N LEU A 135 -5.90 -3.65 -14.21
CA LEU A 135 -6.26 -2.71 -13.14
C LEU A 135 -5.29 -1.55 -13.07
N ILE A 136 -3.98 -1.77 -13.22
CA ILE A 136 -2.97 -0.73 -13.30
C ILE A 136 -3.21 0.15 -14.52
N THR A 137 -3.53 -0.43 -15.69
CA THR A 137 -3.83 0.31 -16.92
C THR A 137 -5.09 1.16 -16.76
N VAL A 138 -6.15 0.61 -16.16
CA VAL A 138 -7.39 1.34 -15.85
C VAL A 138 -7.12 2.42 -14.81
N MET A 139 -6.36 2.13 -13.76
CA MET A 139 -5.96 3.12 -12.76
C MET A 139 -5.06 4.21 -13.34
N ALA A 140 -4.19 3.89 -14.29
CA ALA A 140 -3.35 4.84 -15.01
C ALA A 140 -4.19 5.70 -15.97
N ALA A 141 -5.20 5.13 -16.62
CA ALA A 141 -6.15 5.89 -17.44
C ALA A 141 -7.05 6.80 -16.58
N ILE A 142 -7.42 6.38 -15.37
CA ILE A 142 -8.17 7.19 -14.40
C ILE A 142 -7.26 8.22 -13.70
N SER A 143 -5.98 7.92 -13.50
CA SER A 143 -4.98 8.78 -12.85
C SER A 143 -4.17 9.63 -13.83
N ALA A 144 -4.41 9.49 -15.14
CA ALA A 144 -3.86 10.40 -16.13
C ALA A 144 -4.39 11.81 -15.80
N PRO A 145 -3.51 12.78 -15.50
CA PRO A 145 -3.96 14.12 -15.16
C PRO A 145 -4.55 14.74 -16.42
N ALA A 146 -5.88 14.76 -16.50
CA ALA A 146 -6.57 15.69 -17.39
C ALA A 146 -6.15 17.12 -16.97
N PRO A 147 -5.72 17.98 -17.90
CA PRO A 147 -5.53 19.39 -17.60
C PRO A 147 -6.91 20.04 -17.61
N THR A 148 -7.72 19.81 -16.58
CA THR A 148 -8.97 20.55 -16.39
C THR A 148 -9.23 20.80 -14.92
N ASP A 149 -9.40 22.09 -14.60
CA ASP A 149 -9.94 22.68 -13.38
C ASP A 149 -11.42 22.29 -13.15
N GLU A 150 -11.80 21.06 -13.48
CA GLU A 150 -13.19 20.63 -13.41
C GLU A 150 -13.45 19.90 -12.10
N ARG A 151 -14.04 20.66 -11.16
CA ARG A 151 -14.78 20.14 -10.02
C ARG A 151 -15.57 18.89 -10.44
N PRO A 152 -15.45 17.75 -9.73
CA PRO A 152 -16.30 16.59 -9.98
C PRO A 152 -17.77 16.97 -9.67
N LYS A 153 -18.53 17.37 -10.69
CA LYS A 153 -19.95 17.68 -10.58
C LYS A 153 -20.74 16.37 -10.57
N GLY A 154 -20.87 15.79 -9.38
CA GLY A 154 -21.75 14.66 -9.10
C GLY A 154 -21.94 14.50 -7.59
N ARG A 155 -23.18 14.30 -7.13
CA ARG A 155 -23.44 13.95 -5.73
C ARG A 155 -22.76 12.60 -5.45
N LYS A 156 -21.63 12.64 -4.72
CA LYS A 156 -20.95 11.42 -4.24
C LYS A 156 -21.94 10.65 -3.35
N ALA A 157 -22.29 9.43 -3.72
CA ALA A 157 -23.18 8.55 -2.95
C ALA A 157 -22.39 7.36 -2.38
N GLY A 158 -22.84 6.81 -1.26
CA GLY A 158 -22.25 5.61 -0.65
C GLY A 158 -20.89 5.82 0.04
N ILE A 159 -20.04 4.79 0.00
CA ILE A 159 -18.75 4.71 0.72
C ILE A 159 -17.80 5.89 0.38
N VAL A 160 -17.84 6.38 -0.85
CA VAL A 160 -16.99 7.51 -1.30
C VAL A 160 -17.41 8.83 -0.62
N ALA A 161 -18.69 8.98 -0.29
CA ALA A 161 -19.18 10.17 0.42
C ALA A 161 -18.73 10.16 1.89
N SER A 162 -18.81 9.01 2.56
CA SER A 162 -18.40 8.88 3.96
C SER A 162 -16.89 9.05 4.13
N THR A 163 -16.08 8.46 3.25
CA THR A 163 -14.62 8.64 3.28
C THR A 163 -14.21 10.08 3.01
N SER A 164 -14.89 10.76 2.06
CA SER A 164 -14.65 12.19 1.81
C SER A 164 -15.01 13.05 3.02
N LEU A 165 -16.14 12.78 3.68
CA LEU A 165 -16.56 13.49 4.88
C LEU A 165 -15.53 13.33 6.00
N HIS A 166 -15.09 12.10 6.26
CA HIS A 166 -14.08 11.80 7.28
C HIS A 166 -12.72 12.44 6.98
N PHE A 167 -12.30 12.42 5.72
CA PHE A 167 -11.07 13.09 5.28
C PHE A 167 -11.12 14.57 5.62
N TRP A 168 -12.16 15.27 5.18
CA TRP A 168 -12.31 16.70 5.45
C TRP A 168 -12.48 16.97 6.94
N ASP A 169 -13.14 16.09 7.72
CA ASP A 169 -13.27 16.26 9.18
C ASP A 169 -11.93 16.20 9.89
N ARG A 170 -11.07 15.27 9.49
CA ARG A 170 -9.72 15.17 10.03
C ARG A 170 -8.90 16.42 9.68
N LEU A 171 -9.00 16.89 8.45
CA LEU A 171 -8.29 18.09 8.00
C LEU A 171 -8.76 19.35 8.74
N MET A 172 -10.06 19.51 8.97
CA MET A 172 -10.60 20.64 9.74
C MET A 172 -10.15 20.63 11.20
N ARG A 173 -10.01 19.44 11.81
CA ARG A 173 -9.43 19.33 13.17
C ARG A 173 -7.97 19.76 13.19
N ALA A 174 -7.19 19.36 12.19
CA ALA A 174 -5.81 19.82 12.06
C ALA A 174 -5.72 21.35 11.92
N PHE A 175 -6.57 21.97 11.10
CA PHE A 175 -6.67 23.43 11.00
C PHE A 175 -7.07 24.08 12.32
N ALA A 176 -8.06 23.53 13.03
CA ALA A 176 -8.45 23.99 14.35
C ALA A 176 -7.29 23.95 15.35
N ASP A 177 -6.46 22.90 15.30
CA ASP A 177 -5.29 22.77 16.16
C ASP A 177 -4.20 23.77 15.80
N GLU A 178 -3.96 24.05 14.51
CA GLU A 178 -3.01 25.09 14.10
C GLU A 178 -3.48 26.50 14.48
N ILE A 179 -4.77 26.81 14.33
CA ILE A 179 -5.36 28.06 14.82
C ILE A 179 -5.22 28.16 16.35
N ARG A 180 -5.36 27.04 17.08
CA ARG A 180 -5.16 27.04 18.54
C ARG A 180 -3.72 27.40 18.92
N LYS A 181 -2.74 26.91 18.17
CA LYS A 181 -1.31 27.12 18.43
C LYS A 181 -0.84 28.51 18.03
N ARG A 182 -1.26 28.98 16.85
CA ARG A 182 -0.69 30.18 16.20
C ARG A 182 -1.61 31.40 16.24
N GLY A 183 -2.85 31.24 16.70
CA GLY A 183 -3.88 32.26 16.65
C GLY A 183 -4.62 32.28 15.30
N PRO A 184 -5.36 33.35 14.99
CA PRO A 184 -6.15 33.44 13.77
C PRO A 184 -5.28 33.38 12.50
N LEU A 185 -5.62 32.48 11.57
CA LEU A 185 -4.85 32.22 10.34
C LEU A 185 -5.68 32.45 9.09
N THR A 186 -5.07 32.85 7.98
CA THR A 186 -5.76 32.95 6.69
C THR A 186 -5.92 31.56 6.05
N ALA A 187 -6.77 31.45 5.02
CA ALA A 187 -6.87 30.20 4.24
C ALA A 187 -5.53 29.82 3.56
N ALA A 188 -4.71 30.82 3.19
CA ALA A 188 -3.39 30.58 2.62
C ALA A 188 -2.42 30.01 3.66
N ASP A 189 -2.44 30.54 4.88
CA ASP A 189 -1.61 30.03 5.98
C ASP A 189 -2.03 28.60 6.36
N LEU A 190 -3.34 28.34 6.45
CA LEU A 190 -3.87 26.99 6.72
C LEU A 190 -3.50 26.02 5.60
N HIS A 191 -3.63 26.44 4.34
CA HIS A 191 -3.18 25.64 3.20
C HIS A 191 -1.69 25.29 3.31
N ALA A 192 -0.83 26.24 3.71
CA ALA A 192 0.60 26.00 3.89
C ALA A 192 0.94 24.99 5.01
N THR A 193 0.01 24.71 5.94
CA THR A 193 0.21 23.69 6.99
C THR A 193 -0.08 22.27 6.54
N VAL A 194 -0.65 22.08 5.34
CA VAL A 194 -1.02 20.77 4.81
C VAL A 194 0.22 20.05 4.29
N THR A 195 0.42 18.79 4.68
CA THR A 195 1.58 18.01 4.25
C THR A 195 1.51 17.64 2.76
N PRO A 196 2.65 17.44 2.08
CA PRO A 196 2.69 16.99 0.69
C PRO A 196 1.88 15.72 0.45
N ASP A 197 1.98 14.73 1.35
CA ASP A 197 1.22 13.49 1.28
C ASP A 197 -0.30 13.72 1.32
N THR A 198 -0.76 14.69 2.13
CA THR A 198 -2.18 15.05 2.22
C THR A 198 -2.64 15.73 0.93
N HIS A 199 -1.80 16.57 0.33
CA HIS A 199 -2.07 17.17 -0.98
C HIS A 199 -2.19 16.11 -2.08
N ASP A 200 -1.24 15.18 -2.13
CA ASP A 200 -1.23 14.11 -3.13
C ASP A 200 -2.42 13.17 -2.94
N PHE A 201 -2.74 12.81 -1.70
CA PHE A 201 -3.90 11.99 -1.37
C PHE A 201 -5.21 12.67 -1.78
N ALA A 202 -5.37 13.96 -1.47
CA ALA A 202 -6.55 14.73 -1.84
C ALA A 202 -6.70 14.89 -3.36
N ARG A 203 -5.58 15.13 -4.07
CA ARG A 203 -5.57 15.22 -5.54
C ARG A 203 -6.01 13.91 -6.20
N ARG A 204 -5.58 12.75 -5.67
CA ARG A 204 -5.89 11.43 -6.23
C ARG A 204 -7.32 10.96 -5.93
N ASN A 205 -7.86 11.29 -4.76
CA ASN A 205 -9.11 10.69 -4.28
C ASN A 205 -10.29 11.67 -4.20
N PHE A 206 -10.02 12.97 -4.12
CA PHE A 206 -11.04 13.99 -3.83
C PHE A 206 -10.88 15.22 -4.73
N GLU A 207 -10.80 16.40 -4.12
CA GLU A 207 -10.63 17.69 -4.77
C GLU A 207 -9.26 18.22 -4.34
N ARG A 208 -8.54 18.85 -5.27
CA ARG A 208 -7.25 19.47 -4.97
C ARG A 208 -7.43 20.50 -3.86
N ILE A 209 -6.63 20.40 -2.81
CA ILE A 209 -6.63 21.39 -1.74
C ILE A 209 -5.96 22.65 -2.29
N THR A 210 -6.73 23.73 -2.40
CA THR A 210 -6.27 25.08 -2.74
C THR A 210 -6.77 26.04 -1.65
N PRO A 211 -6.20 27.25 -1.50
CA PRO A 211 -6.72 28.24 -0.56
C PRO A 211 -8.21 28.56 -0.79
N GLY A 212 -8.66 28.58 -2.04
CA GLY A 212 -10.07 28.75 -2.39
C GLY A 212 -10.96 27.61 -1.89
N VAL A 213 -10.52 26.37 -2.08
CA VAL A 213 -11.22 25.18 -1.56
C VAL A 213 -11.25 25.18 -0.03
N VAL A 214 -10.15 25.56 0.63
CA VAL A 214 -10.10 25.69 2.10
C VAL A 214 -11.15 26.70 2.57
N THR A 215 -11.24 27.87 1.94
CA THR A 215 -12.28 28.88 2.22
C THR A 215 -13.69 28.34 2.02
N GLU A 216 -13.96 27.66 0.89
CA GLU A 216 -15.27 27.08 0.61
C GLU A 216 -15.66 26.01 1.65
N LYS A 217 -14.75 25.10 2.00
CA LYS A 217 -15.01 24.03 2.97
C LYS A 217 -15.17 24.59 4.38
N LEU A 218 -14.39 25.58 4.78
CA LEU A 218 -14.54 26.27 6.07
C LEU A 218 -15.90 26.98 6.15
N THR A 219 -16.31 27.68 5.09
CA THR A 219 -17.60 28.38 5.04
C THR A 219 -18.77 27.40 5.09
N THR A 220 -18.75 26.38 4.22
CA THR A 220 -19.81 25.36 4.13
C THR A 220 -19.91 24.50 5.39
N ARG A 221 -18.81 24.30 6.12
CA ARG A 221 -18.85 23.52 7.37
C ARG A 221 -19.14 24.37 8.58
N ASN A 222 -18.80 25.66 8.59
CA ASN A 222 -19.17 26.53 9.71
C ASN A 222 -20.70 26.69 9.81
N THR A 223 -21.44 26.60 8.70
CA THR A 223 -22.92 26.58 8.73
C THR A 223 -23.47 25.34 9.44
N HIS A 224 -22.75 24.20 9.42
CA HIS A 224 -23.23 22.92 9.96
C HIS A 224 -22.52 22.45 11.25
N ASN A 225 -21.27 22.85 11.49
CA ASN A 225 -20.40 22.37 12.56
C ASN A 225 -19.47 23.52 13.02
N LYS A 226 -19.91 24.21 14.08
CA LYS A 226 -19.34 25.45 14.62
C LYS A 226 -17.99 25.26 15.35
N TYR A 227 -16.92 24.97 14.62
CA TYR A 227 -15.56 24.89 15.18
C TYR A 227 -14.74 26.16 14.93
N ILE A 228 -14.87 26.75 13.75
CA ILE A 228 -14.01 27.83 13.26
C ILE A 228 -14.93 28.88 12.61
N ARG A 229 -14.76 30.16 12.94
CA ARG A 229 -15.49 31.27 12.31
C ARG A 229 -14.54 32.17 11.51
N PRO A 230 -15.01 32.75 10.40
CA PRO A 230 -14.29 33.83 9.74
C PRO A 230 -14.33 35.10 10.61
N THR A 231 -13.27 35.89 10.53
CA THR A 231 -13.13 37.24 11.06
C THR A 231 -13.22 38.24 9.90
N ASP A 232 -13.56 39.50 10.18
CA ASP A 232 -13.73 40.55 9.16
C ASP A 232 -12.47 40.77 8.31
N ASP A 233 -11.28 40.48 8.84
CA ASP A 233 -10.00 40.59 8.14
C ASP A 233 -9.66 39.38 7.25
N GLY A 234 -10.60 38.48 6.98
CA GLY A 234 -10.39 37.28 6.16
C GLY A 234 -9.56 36.17 6.82
N ARG A 235 -9.37 36.26 8.15
CA ARG A 235 -8.75 35.22 8.98
C ARG A 235 -9.80 34.30 9.57
N TYR A 236 -9.36 33.14 10.03
CA TYR A 236 -10.19 32.14 10.68
C TYR A 236 -9.75 31.95 12.12
N GLU A 237 -10.72 32.02 13.04
CA GLU A 237 -10.47 31.83 14.47
C GLU A 237 -11.36 30.73 15.06
N LEU A 238 -10.92 30.13 16.16
CA LEU A 238 -11.71 29.14 16.87
C LEU A 238 -12.91 29.79 17.55
N ILE A 239 -14.08 29.17 17.40
CA ILE A 239 -15.25 29.56 18.17
C ILE A 239 -14.99 29.22 19.64
N ARG A 240 -14.85 30.25 20.48
CA ARG A 240 -14.77 30.08 21.92
C ARG A 240 -16.07 29.45 22.39
N ARG A 241 -16.03 28.17 22.77
CA ARG A 241 -17.13 27.59 23.54
C ARG A 241 -17.13 28.31 24.87
N SER A 242 -18.13 29.16 25.10
CA SER A 242 -18.41 29.66 26.44
C SER A 242 -18.46 28.45 27.36
N PRO A 243 -17.68 28.41 28.45
CA PRO A 243 -17.83 27.32 29.41
C PRO A 243 -19.30 27.30 29.80
N LYS A 244 -19.95 26.14 29.64
CA LYS A 244 -21.30 25.92 30.19
C LYS A 244 -21.23 26.48 31.59
N ARG A 245 -21.95 27.58 31.84
CA ARG A 245 -22.15 28.16 33.15
C ARG A 245 -22.57 26.98 34.01
N ARG A 246 -21.65 26.46 34.83
CA ARG A 246 -22.00 25.51 35.89
C ARG A 246 -23.00 26.31 36.69
N VAL A 247 -24.28 25.99 36.49
CA VAL A 247 -25.36 26.54 37.30
C VAL A 247 -24.90 26.26 38.72
N ALA A 248 -24.75 27.33 39.49
CA ALA A 248 -24.38 27.27 40.89
C ALA A 248 -25.41 26.39 41.60
N ALA A 249 -25.09 25.11 41.75
CA ALA A 249 -25.67 24.25 42.75
C ALA A 249 -24.83 24.43 44.02
N ASP A 250 -24.86 25.64 44.58
CA ASP A 250 -24.36 25.89 45.92
C ASP A 250 -25.05 27.12 46.55
N LEU A 251 -26.38 27.11 46.47
CA LEU A 251 -27.25 28.07 47.12
C LEU A 251 -28.29 27.32 47.94
N ARG A 252 -27.82 26.38 48.77
CA ARG A 252 -28.53 25.80 49.91
C ARG A 252 -27.53 25.35 50.99
N GLN A 253 -27.00 26.32 51.73
CA GLN A 253 -26.73 26.09 53.14
C GLN A 253 -27.49 27.16 53.93
N ASP A 254 -28.43 26.66 54.74
CA ASP A 254 -29.19 27.37 55.78
C ASP A 254 -28.27 28.19 56.70
N PRO A 255 -28.73 29.35 57.20
CA PRO A 255 -29.39 29.37 58.53
C PRO A 255 -30.61 30.33 58.56
N PRO A 256 -31.50 30.34 59.59
CA PRO A 256 -31.20 30.10 61.00
C PRO A 256 -32.22 29.29 61.82
N GLY A 257 -31.73 28.71 62.92
CA GLY A 257 -32.55 28.15 63.99
C GLY A 257 -33.45 29.20 64.63
N LYS A 258 -34.77 29.01 64.50
CA LYS A 258 -35.77 29.67 65.34
C LYS A 258 -35.82 28.96 66.69
N GLY A 259 -35.05 29.47 67.64
CA GLY A 259 -35.24 29.19 69.06
C GLY A 259 -36.53 29.82 69.56
N SER A 260 -37.41 29.00 70.10
CA SER A 260 -38.61 29.40 70.84
C SER A 260 -38.27 30.39 71.94
N SER A 261 -38.82 31.61 71.88
CA SER A 261 -38.97 32.48 73.05
C SER A 261 -40.41 32.35 73.54
N ARG A 262 -40.57 31.69 74.68
CA ARG A 262 -41.82 31.59 75.43
C ARG A 262 -41.88 32.79 76.37
N THR A 263 -42.84 33.67 76.13
CA THR A 263 -43.17 34.84 76.94
C THR A 263 -43.76 34.42 78.29
N LEU A 264 -43.33 35.04 79.40
CA LEU A 264 -44.17 35.25 80.57
C LEU A 264 -43.94 36.67 81.13
N PRO A 265 -44.98 37.28 81.74
CA PRO A 265 -45.11 38.74 81.90
C PRO A 265 -44.57 39.27 83.24
N PRO A 266 -44.38 40.61 83.35
CA PRO A 266 -44.24 41.27 84.64
C PRO A 266 -45.62 41.68 85.17
N THR A 267 -45.96 41.26 86.39
CA THR A 267 -46.90 41.97 87.25
C THR A 267 -46.17 42.31 88.55
N ALA A 268 -46.26 43.58 88.92
CA ALA A 268 -45.55 44.20 90.02
C ALA A 268 -46.23 43.97 91.38
N THR A 269 -45.43 44.24 92.42
CA THR A 269 -45.73 44.36 93.87
C THR A 269 -45.65 43.08 94.70
#